data_AF-A0AAV7H0F6-F1
#
_entry.id   AF-A0AAV7H0F6-F1
#
_cell.length_a   1.000
_cell.length_b   1.000
_cell.length_c   1.000
_cell.angle_alpha   90.00
_cell.angle_beta   90.00
_cell.angle_gamma   90.00
#
_symmetry.space_group_name_H-M   'P 1'
#
loop_
_entity.id
_entity.type
_entity.pdbx_description
1 polymer ?
#
loop_
_entity_poly.entity_id
_entity_poly.type
_entity_poly.pdbx_seq_one_letter_code
_entity_poly.pdbx_strand_id
1 'polypeptide(L)'
;MRILKLPDLDALHYEVRYLSRYVDEEYLFKVGLSTQAGRSHAQMLKKSARVPEVVPQKNHSKRPGSEEELVEAQATIKQQEKAQQVLEAENERLQSVLSEKEAQQLPSTVIEEFKKSYAFKIIIEDHIQEARSHIYDVEVKALEAECAEDGFIRGFMKGVRTVHRKTGAEIEGLTPSQASSDASSDSGGEELESELQRAFALEEDEDDVEIL
;
A
#
# COMPACT_ATOMS: atom_id res chain seq x y z
N MET A 1 -33.89 -14.10 -17.87
CA MET A 1 -32.66 -13.76 -17.13
C MET A 1 -31.47 -14.17 -17.98
N ARG A 2 -30.72 -13.21 -18.55
CA ARG A 2 -29.48 -13.51 -19.28
C ARG A 2 -28.36 -13.58 -18.26
N ILE A 3 -27.87 -14.78 -17.98
CA ILE A 3 -26.72 -15.01 -17.10
C ILE A 3 -25.53 -14.38 -17.81
N LEU A 4 -24.85 -13.42 -17.14
CA LEU A 4 -23.58 -12.86 -17.61
C LEU A 4 -22.68 -14.03 -18.04
N LYS A 5 -22.24 -14.02 -19.31
CA LYS A 5 -21.40 -15.11 -19.82
C LYS A 5 -20.15 -15.18 -18.92
N LEU A 6 -19.90 -16.36 -18.36
CA LEU A 6 -18.78 -16.68 -17.47
C LEU A 6 -17.41 -16.04 -17.79
N PRO A 7 -16.98 -15.83 -19.06
CA PRO A 7 -15.67 -15.23 -19.35
C PRO A 7 -15.41 -13.84 -18.71
N ASP A 8 -16.43 -13.03 -18.44
CA ASP A 8 -16.23 -11.72 -17.79
C ASP A 8 -15.92 -11.84 -16.28
N LEU A 9 -16.34 -12.94 -15.65
CA LEU A 9 -16.09 -13.15 -14.23
C LEU A 9 -14.61 -13.47 -13.95
N ASP A 10 -13.96 -14.18 -14.86
CA ASP A 10 -12.55 -14.51 -14.76
C ASP A 10 -11.65 -13.29 -14.95
N ALA A 11 -12.01 -12.39 -15.87
CA ALA A 11 -11.33 -11.11 -16.06
C ALA A 11 -11.43 -10.23 -14.80
N LEU A 12 -12.64 -10.11 -14.23
CA LEU A 12 -12.86 -9.37 -12.98
C LEU A 12 -12.09 -9.98 -11.81
N HIS A 13 -12.09 -11.32 -11.70
CA HIS A 13 -11.34 -12.02 -10.65
C HIS A 13 -9.83 -11.83 -10.80
N TYR A 14 -9.31 -11.76 -12.04
CA TYR A 14 -7.92 -11.46 -12.30
C TYR A 14 -7.54 -10.03 -11.85
N GLU A 15 -8.35 -9.03 -12.20
CA GLU A 15 -8.14 -7.64 -11.78
C GLU A 15 -8.19 -7.48 -10.25
N VAL A 16 -9.17 -8.11 -9.59
CA VAL A 16 -9.29 -8.06 -8.13
C VAL A 16 -8.06 -8.70 -7.46
N ARG A 17 -7.57 -9.83 -7.98
CA ARG A 17 -6.33 -10.43 -7.48
C ARG A 17 -5.11 -9.54 -7.70
N TYR A 18 -5.05 -8.86 -8.85
CA TYR A 18 -3.95 -7.96 -9.17
C TYR A 18 -3.92 -6.75 -8.22
N LEU A 19 -5.07 -6.11 -8.00
CA LEU A 19 -5.24 -5.02 -7.04
C LEU A 19 -4.89 -5.44 -5.62
N SER A 20 -5.36 -6.61 -5.16
CA SER A 20 -5.02 -7.10 -3.82
C SER A 20 -3.52 -7.28 -3.64
N ARG A 21 -2.83 -7.80 -4.66
CA ARG A 21 -1.38 -8.00 -4.63
C ARG A 21 -0.63 -6.66 -4.58
N TYR A 22 -1.11 -5.66 -5.32
CA TYR A 22 -0.54 -4.31 -5.30
C TYR A 22 -0.65 -3.64 -3.92
N VAL A 23 -1.80 -3.80 -3.26
CA VAL A 23 -2.00 -3.29 -1.89
C VAL A 23 -1.06 -3.96 -0.89
N ASP A 24 -0.89 -5.28 -0.99
CA ASP A 24 0.02 -6.03 -0.12
C ASP A 24 1.49 -5.60 -0.33
N GLU A 25 1.91 -5.41 -1.58
CA GLU A 25 3.25 -4.94 -1.93
C GLU A 25 3.50 -3.50 -1.46
N GLU A 26 2.54 -2.58 -1.62
CA GLU A 26 2.65 -1.21 -1.12
C GLU A 26 2.75 -1.18 0.42
N TYR A 27 1.98 -2.04 1.10
CA TYR A 27 2.04 -2.18 2.54
C TYR A 27 3.41 -2.72 3.01
N LEU A 28 3.91 -3.78 2.38
CA LEU A 28 5.24 -4.34 2.64
C LEU A 28 6.34 -3.32 2.37
N PHE A 29 6.22 -2.51 1.32
CA PHE A 29 7.15 -1.43 1.01
C PHE A 29 7.16 -0.36 2.11
N LYS A 30 5.99 0.11 2.56
CA LYS A 30 5.89 1.09 3.66
C LYS A 30 6.43 0.54 4.99
N VAL A 31 6.13 -0.71 5.32
CA VAL A 31 6.67 -1.38 6.52
C VAL A 31 8.19 -1.59 6.42
N GLY A 32 8.68 -1.96 5.24
CA GLY A 32 10.11 -2.09 4.94
C GLY A 32 10.86 -0.76 5.10
N LEU A 33 10.28 0.34 4.60
CA LEU A 33 10.85 1.68 4.75
C LEU A 33 10.85 2.15 6.21
N SER A 34 9.79 1.88 6.99
CA SER A 34 9.75 2.28 8.40
C SER A 34 10.79 1.52 9.25
N THR A 35 10.98 0.23 8.97
CA THR A 35 12.01 -0.58 9.63
C THR A 35 13.43 -0.17 9.24
N GLN A 36 13.65 0.27 7.99
CA GLN A 36 14.95 0.79 7.56
C GLN A 36 15.24 2.19 8.14
N ALA A 37 14.22 3.05 8.25
CA ALA A 37 14.33 4.35 8.93
C ALA A 37 14.68 4.20 10.42
N GLY A 38 14.10 3.21 11.11
CA GLY A 38 14.44 2.89 12.49
C GLY A 38 15.87 2.34 12.68
N ARG A 39 16.41 1.62 11.70
CA ARG A 39 17.79 1.07 11.75
C ARG A 39 18.89 2.10 11.47
N SER A 40 18.60 3.11 10.65
CA SER A 40 19.55 4.20 10.35
C SER A 40 19.98 4.95 11.61
N HIS A 41 19.05 5.18 12.55
CA HIS A 41 19.36 5.92 13.77
C HIS A 41 20.22 5.12 14.76
N ALA A 42 20.04 3.79 14.84
CA ALA A 42 20.81 2.93 15.73
C ALA A 42 22.28 2.71 15.29
N GLN A 43 22.59 2.83 14.00
CA GLN A 43 23.98 2.69 13.51
C GLN A 43 24.84 3.95 13.73
N MET A 44 24.24 5.14 13.84
CA MET A 44 24.99 6.38 14.10
C MET A 44 25.57 6.45 15.53
N LEU A 45 25.04 5.68 16.48
CA LEU A 45 25.51 5.67 17.87
C LEU A 45 26.76 4.80 18.11
N LYS A 46 27.26 4.05 17.12
CA LYS A 46 28.41 3.13 17.29
C LYS A 46 29.77 3.66 16.80
N LYS A 47 29.88 4.92 16.35
CA LYS A 47 31.12 5.42 15.70
C LYS A 47 32.02 6.38 16.50
N SER A 48 31.69 6.71 17.75
CA SER A 48 32.50 7.67 18.53
C SER A 48 33.14 7.05 19.77
N ALA A 49 34.03 6.08 19.56
CA ALA A 49 35.04 5.70 20.55
C ALA A 49 36.31 5.28 19.81
N ARG A 50 36.95 6.25 19.14
CA ARG A 50 38.38 6.10 18.79
C ARG A 50 39.16 6.18 20.09
N VAL A 51 39.39 5.03 20.70
CA VAL A 51 40.41 4.86 21.74
C VAL A 51 41.75 5.25 21.08
N PRO A 52 42.50 6.22 21.63
CA PRO A 52 43.83 6.53 21.15
C PRO A 52 44.70 5.28 21.30
N GLU A 53 45.09 4.71 20.17
CA GLU A 53 46.07 3.63 20.10
C GLU A 53 47.40 4.20 20.62
N VAL A 54 47.77 3.81 21.84
CA VAL A 54 49.02 4.22 22.49
C VAL A 54 50.17 3.55 21.73
N VAL A 55 50.78 4.29 20.81
CA VAL A 55 52.02 3.88 20.13
C VAL A 55 53.13 3.82 21.19
N PRO A 56 53.78 2.66 21.41
CA PRO A 56 54.88 2.58 22.37
C PRO A 56 56.10 3.28 21.80
N GLN A 57 56.36 4.51 22.27
CA GLN A 57 57.58 5.24 21.98
C GLN A 57 58.77 4.56 22.67
N LYS A 58 59.55 3.86 21.85
CA LYS A 58 60.81 3.23 22.21
C LYS A 58 61.91 4.30 22.36
N ASN A 59 62.04 4.90 23.54
CA ASN A 59 63.14 5.82 23.83
C ASN A 59 63.97 5.34 25.04
N HIS A 60 65.14 4.83 24.68
CA HIS A 60 66.44 4.94 25.36
C HIS A 60 66.46 5.01 26.91
N SER A 61 66.79 3.86 27.48
CA SER A 61 67.39 3.67 28.80
C SER A 61 68.49 4.71 29.10
N LYS A 62 68.25 5.56 30.09
CA LYS A 62 69.29 6.31 30.81
C LYS A 62 68.92 6.41 32.30
N ARG A 63 69.63 5.56 33.07
CA ARG A 63 70.10 5.72 34.47
C ARG A 63 69.04 5.90 35.58
N PRO A 64 69.24 5.31 36.79
CA PRO A 64 68.17 5.12 37.77
C PRO A 64 67.71 6.44 38.37
N GLY A 65 66.38 6.58 38.48
CA GLY A 65 65.68 7.70 39.05
C GLY A 65 66.08 8.00 40.49
N SER A 66 66.02 9.29 40.81
CA SER A 66 66.02 9.79 42.18
C SER A 66 64.74 9.31 42.89
N GLU A 67 64.79 9.16 44.21
CA GLU A 67 63.61 8.81 45.03
C GLU A 67 62.42 9.78 44.80
N GLU A 68 62.69 11.03 44.41
CA GLU A 68 61.66 12.02 44.04
C GLU A 68 60.82 11.61 42.82
N GLU A 69 61.41 10.96 41.81
CA GLU A 69 60.70 10.51 40.61
C GLU A 69 59.73 9.36 40.93
N LEU A 70 60.10 8.49 41.87
CA LEU A 70 59.24 7.39 42.34
C LEU A 70 58.05 7.91 43.15
N VAL A 71 58.26 8.95 43.97
CA VAL A 71 57.19 9.58 44.76
C VAL A 71 56.20 10.30 43.83
N GLU A 72 56.70 10.99 42.80
CA GLU A 72 55.84 11.67 41.82
C GLU A 72 55.03 10.68 40.95
N ALA A 73 55.64 9.57 40.53
CA ALA A 73 54.96 8.48 39.83
C ALA A 73 53.87 7.83 40.70
N GLN A 74 54.12 7.65 42.00
CA GLN A 74 53.14 7.09 42.93
C GLN A 74 51.95 8.02 43.16
N ALA A 75 52.19 9.34 43.20
CA ALA A 75 51.13 10.34 43.31
C ALA A 75 50.23 10.36 42.06
N THR A 76 50.82 10.25 40.87
CA THR A 76 50.08 10.21 39.61
C THR A 76 49.24 8.94 39.46
N ILE A 77 49.77 7.77 39.84
CA ILE A 77 49.00 6.50 39.85
C ILE A 77 47.78 6.64 40.77
N LYS A 78 47.98 7.15 41.99
CA LYS A 78 46.90 7.34 42.97
C LYS A 78 45.83 8.34 42.50
N GLN A 79 46.22 9.33 41.70
CA GLN A 79 45.30 10.28 41.09
C GLN A 79 44.50 9.64 39.95
N GLN A 80 45.13 8.79 39.12
CA GLN A 80 44.45 8.03 38.07
C GLN A 80 43.40 7.07 38.62
N GLU A 81 43.73 6.34 39.69
CA GLU A 81 42.79 5.42 40.34
C GLU A 81 41.53 6.14 40.83
N LYS A 82 41.69 7.34 41.42
CA LYS A 82 40.55 8.18 41.83
C LYS A 82 39.72 8.65 40.64
N ALA A 83 40.35 9.07 39.55
CA ALA A 83 39.64 9.48 38.35
C ALA A 83 38.84 8.32 37.73
N GLN A 84 39.41 7.11 37.76
CA GLN A 84 38.74 5.90 37.27
C GLN A 84 37.51 5.54 38.11
N GLN A 85 37.60 5.62 39.44
CA GLN A 85 36.43 5.38 40.32
C GLN A 85 35.30 6.38 40.08
N VAL A 86 35.62 7.67 39.87
CA VAL A 86 34.60 8.69 39.57
C VAL A 86 33.90 8.38 38.25
N LEU A 87 34.66 7.99 37.22
CA LEU A 87 34.10 7.63 35.92
C LEU A 87 33.19 6.39 36.00
N GLU A 88 33.59 5.39 36.79
CA GLU A 88 32.82 4.16 36.98
C GLU A 88 31.48 4.44 37.70
N ALA A 89 31.52 5.22 38.78
CA ALA A 89 30.31 5.64 39.49
C ALA A 89 29.37 6.50 38.63
N GLU A 90 29.90 7.37 37.77
CA GLU A 90 29.09 8.16 36.84
C GLU A 90 28.44 7.27 35.77
N ASN A 91 29.15 6.26 35.28
CA ASN A 91 28.62 5.32 34.31
C ASN A 91 27.48 4.47 34.89
N GLU A 92 27.63 3.98 36.13
CA GLU A 92 26.54 3.30 36.86
C GLU A 92 25.32 4.22 37.03
N ARG A 93 25.54 5.49 37.38
CA ARG A 93 24.48 6.50 37.49
C ARG A 93 23.75 6.70 36.15
N LEU A 94 24.48 6.80 35.04
CA LEU A 94 23.91 6.97 33.71
C LEU A 94 23.13 5.73 33.26
N GLN A 95 23.64 4.53 33.52
CA GLN A 95 22.91 3.29 33.22
C GLN A 95 21.60 3.19 34.00
N SER A 96 21.59 3.62 35.27
CA SER A 96 20.38 3.67 36.09
C SER A 96 19.35 4.65 35.50
N VAL A 97 19.79 5.86 35.12
CA VAL A 97 18.91 6.87 34.48
C VAL A 97 18.38 6.39 33.13
N LEU A 98 19.19 5.71 32.32
CA LEU A 98 18.76 5.14 31.04
C LEU A 98 17.70 4.05 31.25
N SER A 99 17.92 3.14 32.20
CA SER A 99 16.96 2.10 32.54
C SER A 99 15.62 2.68 33.02
N GLU A 100 15.67 3.76 33.81
CA GLU A 100 14.47 4.49 34.25
C GLU A 100 13.74 5.16 33.08
N LYS A 101 14.48 5.76 32.14
CA LYS A 101 13.89 6.41 30.95
C LYS A 101 13.30 5.41 29.97
N GLU A 102 13.90 4.24 29.81
CA GLU A 102 13.38 3.16 28.97
C GLU A 102 12.08 2.57 29.57
N ALA A 103 11.98 2.51 30.90
CA ALA A 103 10.75 2.14 31.61
C ALA A 103 9.66 3.24 31.56
N GLN A 104 10.04 4.51 31.42
CA GLN A 104 9.08 5.63 31.23
C GLN A 104 8.64 5.77 29.77
N GLN A 105 9.48 5.36 28.82
CA GLN A 105 9.17 5.27 27.39
C GLN A 105 8.40 3.97 27.10
N LEU A 106 7.36 3.71 27.89
CA LEU A 106 6.51 2.53 27.76
C LEU A 106 5.77 2.52 26.40
N PRO A 107 5.34 1.34 25.94
CA PRO A 107 4.48 1.09 24.77
C PRO A 107 3.15 1.87 24.73
N SER A 108 2.81 2.65 25.75
CA SER A 108 1.50 3.28 25.90
C SER A 108 1.17 4.23 24.75
N THR A 109 2.10 5.10 24.37
CA THR A 109 1.91 6.02 23.24
C THR A 109 1.77 5.27 21.92
N VAL A 110 2.59 4.24 21.71
CA VAL A 110 2.52 3.40 20.50
C VAL A 110 1.21 2.62 20.42
N ILE A 111 0.72 2.09 21.56
CA ILE A 111 -0.56 1.38 21.64
C ILE A 111 -1.74 2.35 21.41
N GLU A 112 -1.68 3.57 21.91
CA GLU A 112 -2.71 4.58 21.66
C GLU A 112 -2.74 5.04 20.19
N GLU A 113 -1.58 5.28 19.59
CA GLU A 113 -1.48 5.59 18.16
C GLU A 113 -1.99 4.44 17.30
N PHE A 114 -1.66 3.19 17.65
CA PHE A 114 -2.19 2.01 16.97
C PHE A 114 -3.72 1.91 17.08
N LYS A 115 -4.29 2.12 18.27
CA LYS A 115 -5.75 2.17 18.47
C LYS A 115 -6.40 3.25 17.63
N LYS A 116 -5.77 4.44 17.55
CA LYS A 116 -6.24 5.55 16.72
C LYS A 116 -6.21 5.19 15.23
N SER A 117 -5.17 4.50 14.77
CA SER A 117 -5.07 3.99 13.40
C SER A 117 -6.17 2.97 13.08
N TYR A 118 -6.51 2.09 14.04
CA TYR A 118 -7.57 1.10 13.84
C TYR A 118 -8.95 1.75 13.75
N ALA A 119 -9.24 2.74 14.60
CA ALA A 119 -10.47 3.51 14.52
C ALA A 119 -10.61 4.25 13.17
N PHE A 120 -9.52 4.85 12.67
CA PHE A 120 -9.51 5.47 11.36
C PHE A 120 -9.81 4.46 10.23
N LYS A 121 -9.23 3.25 10.30
CA LYS A 121 -9.50 2.18 9.33
C LYS A 121 -11.00 1.84 9.26
N ILE A 122 -11.65 1.66 10.41
CA ILE A 122 -13.09 1.35 10.48
C ILE A 122 -13.91 2.44 9.79
N ILE A 123 -13.61 3.71 10.06
CA ILE A 123 -14.32 4.85 9.46
C ILE A 123 -14.19 4.85 7.93
N ILE A 124 -13.01 4.52 7.40
CA ILE A 124 -12.79 4.45 5.95
C ILE A 124 -13.55 3.27 5.34
N GLU A 125 -13.53 2.09 5.98
CA GLU A 125 -14.26 0.91 5.51
C GLU A 125 -15.78 1.16 5.49
N ASP A 126 -16.32 1.80 6.53
CA ASP A 126 -17.75 2.16 6.60
C ASP A 126 -18.15 3.10 5.45
N HIS A 127 -17.39 4.18 5.21
CA HIS A 127 -17.68 5.09 4.09
C HIS A 127 -17.58 4.41 2.72
N ILE A 128 -16.60 3.52 2.52
CA ILE A 128 -16.48 2.75 1.27
C ILE A 128 -17.72 1.86 1.10
N GLN A 129 -18.18 1.21 2.18
CA GLN A 129 -19.34 0.35 2.14
C GLN A 129 -20.64 1.14 1.89
N GLU A 130 -20.79 2.31 2.51
CA GLU A 130 -21.90 3.23 2.27
C GLU A 130 -21.95 3.68 0.81
N ALA A 131 -20.81 4.12 0.26
CA ALA A 131 -20.71 4.53 -1.14
C ALA A 131 -21.05 3.38 -2.10
N ARG A 132 -20.60 2.15 -1.79
CA ARG A 132 -20.96 0.95 -2.57
C ARG A 132 -22.46 0.70 -2.55
N SER A 133 -23.07 0.70 -1.37
CA SER A 133 -24.52 0.52 -1.22
C SER A 133 -25.29 1.58 -2.00
N HIS A 134 -24.86 2.85 -1.94
CA HIS A 134 -25.48 3.94 -2.68
C HIS A 134 -25.41 3.74 -4.20
N ILE A 135 -24.25 3.32 -4.73
CA ILE A 135 -24.09 3.03 -6.16
C ILE A 135 -25.02 1.90 -6.60
N TYR A 136 -25.09 0.80 -5.83
CA TYR A 136 -26.00 -0.31 -6.16
C TYR A 136 -27.47 0.13 -6.09
N ASP A 137 -27.88 0.82 -5.03
CA ASP A 137 -29.28 1.21 -4.86
C ASP A 137 -29.75 2.26 -5.87
N VAL A 138 -28.88 3.18 -6.28
CA VAL A 138 -29.27 4.24 -7.21
C VAL A 138 -29.01 3.83 -8.66
N GLU A 139 -27.79 3.43 -8.99
CA GLU A 139 -27.39 3.25 -10.39
C GLU A 139 -27.84 1.90 -10.93
N VAL A 140 -27.67 0.80 -10.16
CA VAL A 140 -28.07 -0.54 -10.63
C VAL A 140 -29.58 -0.66 -10.70
N LYS A 141 -30.32 -0.23 -9.68
CA LYS A 141 -31.79 -0.27 -9.73
C LYS A 141 -32.39 0.63 -10.81
N ALA A 142 -31.82 1.82 -11.05
CA ALA A 142 -32.26 2.67 -12.15
C ALA A 142 -32.01 2.01 -13.51
N LEU A 143 -30.86 1.36 -13.69
CA LEU A 143 -30.53 0.63 -14.91
C LEU A 143 -31.44 -0.60 -15.10
N GLU A 144 -31.76 -1.33 -14.03
CA GLU A 144 -32.71 -2.45 -14.07
C GLU A 144 -34.11 -1.99 -14.48
N ALA A 145 -34.60 -0.88 -13.91
CA ALA A 145 -35.89 -0.29 -14.27
C ALA A 145 -35.91 0.15 -15.75
N GLU A 146 -34.85 0.82 -16.21
CA GLU A 146 -34.71 1.22 -17.61
C GLU A 146 -34.65 0.01 -18.55
N CYS A 147 -33.95 -1.07 -18.17
CA CYS A 147 -33.92 -2.32 -18.94
C CYS A 147 -35.28 -3.02 -19.02
N ALA A 148 -36.10 -2.90 -17.97
CA ALA A 148 -37.44 -3.45 -17.94
C ALA A 148 -38.43 -2.67 -18.83
N GLU A 149 -38.28 -1.34 -18.91
CA GLU A 149 -39.14 -0.47 -19.72
C GLU A 149 -38.74 -0.46 -21.22
N ASP A 150 -37.46 -0.28 -21.52
CA ASP A 150 -36.95 -0.04 -22.89
C ASP A 150 -36.51 -1.32 -23.61
N GLY A 151 -36.49 -2.45 -22.90
CA GLY A 151 -35.92 -3.72 -23.32
C GLY A 151 -34.41 -3.79 -23.10
N PHE A 152 -33.92 -4.97 -22.70
CA PHE A 152 -32.54 -5.21 -22.25
C PHE A 152 -31.46 -4.64 -23.18
N ILE A 153 -31.60 -4.80 -24.51
CA ILE A 153 -30.57 -4.35 -25.46
C ILE A 153 -30.51 -2.81 -25.53
N ARG A 154 -31.68 -2.14 -25.50
CA ARG A 154 -31.75 -0.68 -25.55
C ARG A 154 -31.22 -0.05 -24.25
N GLY A 155 -31.61 -0.61 -23.11
CA GLY A 155 -31.10 -0.23 -21.79
C GLY A 155 -29.59 -0.43 -21.67
N PHE A 156 -29.07 -1.59 -22.10
CA PHE A 156 -27.63 -1.89 -22.11
C PHE A 156 -26.83 -0.86 -22.92
N MET A 157 -27.24 -0.57 -24.16
CA MET A 157 -26.55 0.41 -25.02
C MET A 157 -26.59 1.84 -24.46
N LYS A 158 -27.60 2.17 -23.64
CA LYS A 158 -27.70 3.46 -22.96
C LYS A 158 -26.78 3.51 -21.74
N GLY A 159 -26.73 2.43 -20.95
CA GLY A 159 -25.78 2.25 -19.84
C GLY A 159 -24.32 2.36 -20.29
N VAL A 160 -23.93 1.64 -21.36
CA VAL A 160 -22.56 1.69 -21.93
C VAL A 160 -22.16 3.13 -22.29
N ARG A 161 -23.06 3.89 -22.94
CA ARG A 161 -22.79 5.30 -23.30
C ARG A 161 -22.62 6.19 -22.07
N THR A 162 -23.39 5.96 -21.01
CA THR A 162 -23.30 6.73 -19.76
C THR A 162 -21.98 6.48 -19.03
N VAL A 163 -21.56 5.21 -18.92
CA VAL A 163 -20.27 4.84 -18.31
C VAL A 163 -19.12 5.45 -19.11
N HIS A 164 -19.15 5.36 -20.45
CA HIS A 164 -18.14 5.93 -21.32
C HIS A 164 -17.96 7.44 -21.11
N ARG A 165 -19.07 8.20 -21.01
CA ARG A 165 -19.02 9.65 -20.72
C ARG A 165 -18.43 9.97 -19.35
N LYS A 166 -18.70 9.14 -18.33
CA LYS A 166 -18.21 9.35 -16.95
C LYS A 166 -16.72 9.04 -16.81
N THR A 167 -16.25 7.96 -17.45
CA THR A 167 -14.86 7.48 -17.29
C THR A 167 -13.87 8.28 -18.13
N GLY A 168 -14.33 9.03 -19.15
CA GLY A 168 -13.46 9.84 -20.01
C GLY A 168 -12.47 9.01 -20.84
N ALA A 169 -12.62 7.68 -20.84
CA ALA A 169 -11.84 6.78 -21.66
C ALA A 169 -12.42 6.81 -23.07
N GLU A 170 -11.78 7.56 -23.98
CA GLU A 170 -12.00 7.40 -25.41
C GLU A 170 -11.59 5.98 -25.78
N ILE A 171 -12.58 5.12 -26.04
CA ILE A 171 -12.31 3.80 -26.63
C ILE A 171 -11.98 4.05 -28.09
N GLU A 172 -10.70 4.14 -28.39
CA GLU A 172 -10.14 4.20 -29.73
C GLU A 172 -10.65 2.99 -30.53
N GLY A 173 -11.60 3.24 -31.45
CA GLY A 173 -12.32 2.20 -32.20
C GLY A 173 -13.83 2.38 -32.27
N LEU A 174 -14.42 3.21 -31.42
CA LEU A 174 -15.81 3.68 -31.54
C LEU A 174 -15.90 5.13 -32.02
N THR A 175 -14.95 5.59 -32.82
CA THR A 175 -15.10 6.88 -33.52
C THR A 175 -16.32 6.79 -34.44
N PRO A 176 -17.35 7.65 -34.27
CA PRO A 176 -18.41 7.85 -35.26
C PRO A 176 -17.84 8.62 -36.44
N SER A 177 -16.80 8.07 -37.08
CA SER A 177 -16.30 8.57 -38.33
C SER A 177 -17.30 8.16 -39.40
N GLN A 178 -18.13 9.14 -39.79
CA GLN A 178 -18.94 9.26 -41.02
C GLN A 178 -20.46 9.36 -40.84
N ALA A 179 -20.91 10.39 -40.12
CA ALA A 179 -22.20 11.02 -40.42
C ALA A 179 -22.05 12.55 -40.44
N SER A 180 -21.17 13.05 -41.30
CA SER A 180 -21.28 14.41 -41.84
C SER A 180 -21.65 14.29 -43.31
N SER A 181 -22.95 14.19 -43.58
CA SER A 181 -23.50 14.45 -44.89
C SER A 181 -24.96 14.81 -44.67
N ASP A 182 -25.26 16.09 -44.86
CA ASP A 182 -26.63 16.57 -45.02
C ASP A 182 -27.35 15.72 -46.05
N ALA A 183 -28.20 14.79 -45.59
CA ALA A 183 -29.12 14.07 -46.42
C ALA A 183 -30.44 13.98 -45.65
N SER A 184 -31.36 14.85 -46.01
CA SER A 184 -32.78 14.60 -45.78
C SER A 184 -33.14 13.34 -46.55
N SER A 185 -33.31 12.22 -45.87
CA SER A 185 -33.95 11.06 -46.48
C SER A 185 -34.67 10.27 -45.40
N ASP A 186 -35.99 10.39 -45.45
CA ASP A 186 -36.98 9.43 -44.99
C ASP A 186 -36.49 8.01 -45.34
N SER A 187 -35.99 7.29 -44.35
CA SER A 187 -35.33 6.00 -44.53
C SER A 187 -35.71 5.09 -43.37
N GLY A 188 -36.61 4.15 -43.69
CA GLY A 188 -37.22 3.19 -42.78
C GLY A 188 -36.21 2.47 -41.88
N GLY A 189 -36.45 2.56 -40.58
CA GLY A 189 -35.69 1.89 -39.52
C GLY A 189 -36.01 0.39 -39.38
N GLU A 190 -36.40 -0.27 -40.46
CA GLU A 190 -36.96 -1.63 -40.45
C GLU A 190 -35.90 -2.71 -40.77
N GLU A 191 -34.72 -2.28 -41.24
CA GLU A 191 -33.67 -3.17 -41.74
C GLU A 191 -32.88 -3.85 -40.61
N LEU A 192 -32.60 -3.13 -39.51
CA LEU A 192 -31.89 -3.67 -38.34
C LEU A 192 -32.74 -4.68 -37.54
N GLU A 193 -34.06 -4.51 -37.54
CA GLU A 193 -34.98 -5.44 -36.88
C GLU A 193 -35.07 -6.76 -37.66
N SER A 194 -35.04 -6.66 -38.99
CA SER A 194 -35.04 -7.82 -39.90
C SER A 194 -33.74 -8.62 -39.82
N GLU A 195 -32.60 -7.97 -39.64
CA GLU A 195 -31.30 -8.64 -39.49
C GLU A 195 -31.18 -9.40 -38.16
N LEU A 196 -31.75 -8.85 -37.07
CA LEU A 196 -31.83 -9.54 -35.78
C LEU A 196 -32.81 -10.73 -35.81
N GLN A 197 -34.00 -10.57 -36.40
CA GLN A 197 -34.94 -11.70 -36.54
C GLN A 197 -34.33 -12.85 -37.37
N ARG A 198 -33.54 -12.55 -38.40
CA ARG A 198 -32.83 -13.55 -39.20
C ARG A 198 -31.77 -14.31 -38.41
N ALA A 199 -31.07 -13.65 -37.49
CA ALA A 199 -30.07 -14.29 -36.64
C ALA A 199 -30.69 -15.25 -35.62
N PHE A 200 -31.91 -14.98 -35.14
CA PHE A 200 -32.61 -15.87 -34.21
C PHE A 200 -33.36 -17.04 -34.89
N ALA A 201 -33.70 -16.91 -36.18
CA ALA A 201 -34.34 -17.99 -36.93
C ALA A 201 -33.39 -19.12 -37.35
N LEU A 202 -32.08 -18.99 -37.08
CA LEU A 202 -31.03 -19.91 -37.53
C LEU A 202 -30.57 -20.92 -36.45
N GLU A 203 -31.19 -20.91 -35.26
CA GLU A 203 -30.84 -21.80 -34.13
C GLU A 203 -31.88 -22.92 -33.86
N GLU A 204 -32.90 -23.09 -34.70
CA GLU A 204 -33.87 -24.22 -34.59
C GLU A 204 -33.60 -25.29 -35.66
N ASP A 205 -32.40 -25.88 -35.66
CA ASP A 205 -32.18 -27.23 -36.19
C ASP A 205 -31.59 -28.05 -35.02
N GLU A 206 -32.45 -28.41 -34.07
CA GLU A 206 -32.12 -29.41 -33.05
C GLU A 206 -32.10 -30.79 -33.73
N ASP A 207 -30.90 -31.36 -33.84
CA ASP A 207 -30.70 -32.75 -34.20
C ASP A 207 -31.53 -33.67 -33.29
N ASP A 208 -32.50 -34.38 -33.86
CA ASP A 208 -33.19 -35.51 -33.24
C ASP A 208 -32.16 -36.61 -32.91
N VAL A 209 -31.58 -36.58 -31.71
CA VAL A 209 -30.76 -37.67 -31.20
C VAL A 209 -31.69 -38.79 -30.73
N GLU A 210 -31.98 -39.71 -31.65
CA GLU A 210 -32.66 -40.98 -31.38
C GLU A 210 -31.77 -41.82 -30.43
N ILE A 211 -32.15 -41.88 -29.15
CA ILE A 211 -31.49 -42.74 -28.15
C ILE A 211 -32.05 -44.16 -28.32
N LEU A 212 -31.23 -45.07 -28.87
CA LEU A 212 -31.45 -46.53 -28.91
C LEU A 212 -30.91 -47.22 -27.65
#